data_AF-A0A2E4KCH7-F1
#
_entry.id   AF-A0A2E4KCH7-F1
#
_cell.length_a   1.000
_cell.length_b   1.000
_cell.length_c   1.000
_cell.angle_alpha   90.00
_cell.angle_beta   90.00
_cell.angle_gamma   90.00
#
_symmetry.space_group_name_H-M   'P 1'
#
loop_
_entity.id
_entity.type
_entity.pdbx_description
1 polymer ?
#
loop_
_entity_poly.entity_id
_entity_poly.type
_entity_poly.pdbx_seq_one_letter_code
_entity_poly.pdbx_strand_id
1 'polypeptide(L)'
;MEMKNNLKRAKNAILVIQLLFIITIITLITNTSDTINNFKIGVYLLRDVLGIISIITFILWFRRSYYNISLIQEMRFNERWTVGGWFIPIFNAIRPYQILEDLFINTKEICEEKGLNIKSEFLQSKILLYWNILFVFDLYFQGIYSLFKSIQKFGSDNVFNREWMEQNESILNEYMAQIVEQTEVLVLVLYLPLCYFTIKIISQYSKVEEEIRKSETAR
;
A
#
# COMPACT_ATOMS: atom_id res chain seq x y z
N MET A 1 -26.32 13.29 -11.15
CA MET A 1 -25.10 13.86 -10.52
C MET A 1 -23.95 13.65 -11.48
N GLU A 2 -23.08 14.65 -11.67
CA GLU A 2 -21.98 14.59 -12.64
C GLU A 2 -20.69 14.01 -12.02
N MET A 3 -19.87 13.34 -12.85
CA MET A 3 -18.52 12.93 -12.48
C MET A 3 -17.66 14.14 -12.10
N LYS A 4 -17.02 14.10 -10.93
CA LYS A 4 -16.08 15.17 -10.53
C LYS A 4 -14.66 14.80 -10.92
N ASN A 5 -13.86 15.82 -11.26
CA ASN A 5 -12.43 15.66 -11.52
C ASN A 5 -11.71 15.05 -10.31
N ASN A 6 -11.05 13.91 -10.53
CA ASN A 6 -10.30 13.18 -9.51
C ASN A 6 -8.77 13.24 -9.73
N LEU A 7 -8.31 13.93 -10.78
CA LEU A 7 -6.90 13.99 -11.20
C LEU A 7 -6.01 14.64 -10.13
N LYS A 8 -6.52 15.65 -9.41
CA LYS A 8 -5.77 16.29 -8.32
C LYS A 8 -5.48 15.30 -7.18
N ARG A 9 -6.44 14.45 -6.82
CA ARG A 9 -6.24 13.42 -5.77
C ARG A 9 -5.26 12.35 -6.23
N ALA A 10 -5.37 11.94 -7.49
CA ALA A 10 -4.43 11.02 -8.12
C ALA A 10 -2.98 11.55 -8.07
N LYS A 11 -2.77 12.80 -8.49
CA LYS A 11 -1.46 13.46 -8.45
C LYS A 11 -0.90 13.54 -7.03
N ASN A 12 -1.73 13.91 -6.05
CA ASN A 12 -1.32 13.97 -4.65
C ASN A 12 -0.91 12.58 -4.12
N ALA A 13 -1.72 11.54 -4.38
CA ALA A 13 -1.41 10.18 -3.96
C ALA A 13 -0.10 9.68 -4.61
N ILE A 14 0.06 9.88 -5.92
CA ILE A 14 1.30 9.52 -6.63
C ILE A 14 2.51 10.22 -6.02
N LEU A 15 2.43 11.53 -5.77
CA LEU A 15 3.53 12.31 -5.20
C LEU A 15 3.92 11.79 -3.81
N VAL A 16 2.94 11.52 -2.95
CA VAL A 16 3.22 10.98 -1.61
C VAL A 16 3.84 9.58 -1.70
N ILE A 17 3.35 8.70 -2.59
CA ILE A 17 3.92 7.36 -2.77
C ILE A 17 5.34 7.43 -3.36
N GLN A 18 5.64 8.40 -4.23
CA GLN A 18 6.99 8.64 -4.73
C GLN A 18 7.94 9.09 -3.62
N LEU A 19 7.51 10.02 -2.76
CA LEU A 19 8.28 10.40 -1.57
C LEU A 19 8.49 9.21 -0.64
N LEU A 20 7.47 8.37 -0.48
CA LEU A 20 7.54 7.16 0.32
C LEU A 20 8.50 6.12 -0.28
N PHE A 21 8.52 5.96 -1.59
CA PHE A 21 9.50 5.11 -2.29
C PHE A 21 10.93 5.58 -2.03
N ILE A 22 11.18 6.90 -2.14
CA ILE A 22 12.50 7.49 -1.90
C ILE A 22 12.94 7.32 -0.44
N ILE A 23 12.08 7.65 0.52
CA ILE A 23 12.43 7.52 1.95
C ILE A 23 12.62 6.05 2.35
N THR A 24 11.93 5.10 1.73
CA THR A 24 12.17 3.66 1.95
C THR A 24 13.56 3.24 1.47
N ILE A 25 14.03 3.75 0.32
CA ILE A 25 15.42 3.52 -0.13
C ILE A 25 16.42 4.13 0.86
N ILE A 26 16.16 5.36 1.33
CA ILE A 26 17.01 6.02 2.34
C ILE A 26 17.03 5.19 3.63
N THR A 27 15.89 4.64 4.05
CA THR A 27 15.76 3.78 5.22
C THR A 27 16.60 2.51 5.07
N LEU A 28 16.54 1.87 3.89
CA LEU A 28 17.34 0.68 3.58
C LEU A 28 18.85 0.97 3.67
N ILE A 29 19.30 2.08 3.08
CA ILE A 29 20.71 2.51 3.15
C ILE A 29 21.10 2.80 4.61
N THR A 30 20.26 3.54 5.33
CA THR A 30 20.48 3.94 6.73
C THR A 30 20.52 2.73 7.69
N ASN A 31 19.78 1.66 7.37
CA ASN A 31 19.80 0.42 8.11
C ASN A 31 21.20 -0.22 8.03
N THR A 32 21.78 -0.28 6.83
CA THR A 32 23.11 -0.89 6.57
C THR A 32 24.33 -0.07 7.03
N SER A 33 24.17 1.22 7.32
CA SER A 33 25.28 2.11 7.66
C SER A 33 25.47 2.30 9.18
N ASP A 34 26.68 2.61 9.61
CA ASP A 34 27.03 2.99 10.99
C ASP A 34 26.56 4.41 11.38
N THR A 35 25.38 4.80 10.90
CA THR A 35 24.84 6.13 11.13
C THR A 35 24.38 6.30 12.58
N ILE A 36 24.51 7.52 13.12
CA ILE A 36 24.10 7.90 14.47
C ILE A 36 22.65 7.44 14.73
N ASN A 37 22.43 6.75 15.86
CA ASN A 37 21.14 6.15 16.21
C ASN A 37 19.96 7.14 16.11
N ASN A 38 20.14 8.39 16.54
CA ASN A 38 19.11 9.43 16.46
C ASN A 38 18.68 9.75 15.02
N PHE A 39 19.62 9.72 14.08
CA PHE A 39 19.30 9.92 12.66
C PHE A 39 18.50 8.73 12.10
N LYS A 40 18.88 7.49 12.45
CA LYS A 40 18.12 6.29 12.06
C LYS A 40 16.66 6.42 12.51
N ILE A 41 16.45 6.72 13.80
CA ILE A 41 15.11 6.91 14.39
C ILE A 41 14.33 7.99 13.62
N GLY A 42 14.95 9.13 13.33
CA GLY A 42 14.31 10.21 12.56
C GLY A 42 13.84 9.79 11.17
N VAL A 43 14.64 9.00 10.45
CA VAL A 43 14.29 8.47 9.13
C VAL A 43 13.11 7.49 9.23
N TYR A 44 13.12 6.57 10.20
CA TYR A 44 12.02 5.62 10.42
C TYR A 44 10.70 6.32 10.74
N LEU A 45 10.71 7.30 11.65
CA LEU A 45 9.51 8.06 12.00
C LEU A 45 8.95 8.83 10.79
N LEU A 46 9.82 9.44 9.99
CA LEU A 46 9.41 10.12 8.77
C LEU A 46 8.78 9.15 7.76
N ARG A 47 9.36 7.96 7.58
CA ARG A 47 8.80 6.90 6.74
C ARG A 47 7.39 6.51 7.20
N ASP A 48 7.20 6.27 8.50
CA ASP A 48 5.91 5.85 9.05
C ASP A 48 4.83 6.94 8.87
N VAL A 49 5.17 8.20 9.13
CA VAL A 49 4.26 9.34 8.91
C VAL A 49 3.88 9.45 7.43
N LEU A 50 4.86 9.37 6.51
CA LEU A 50 4.60 9.37 5.07
C LEU A 50 3.77 8.16 4.64
N GLY A 51 3.95 7.01 5.27
CA GLY A 51 3.15 5.80 5.06
C GLY A 51 1.68 6.03 5.40
N ILE A 52 1.39 6.65 6.54
CA ILE A 52 0.01 6.99 6.93
C ILE A 52 -0.62 7.98 5.93
N ILE A 53 0.11 9.02 5.54
CA ILE A 53 -0.38 10.00 4.55
C ILE A 53 -0.63 9.33 3.19
N SER A 54 0.24 8.39 2.80
CA SER A 54 0.10 7.59 1.58
C SER A 54 -1.20 6.77 1.60
N ILE A 55 -1.48 6.04 2.68
CA ILE A 55 -2.71 5.26 2.85
C ILE A 55 -3.94 6.17 2.74
N ILE A 56 -3.94 7.31 3.44
CA ILE A 56 -5.07 8.25 3.43
C ILE A 56 -5.30 8.79 2.01
N THR A 57 -4.25 9.28 1.35
CA THR A 57 -4.37 9.86 0.00
C THR A 57 -4.77 8.82 -1.05
N PHE A 58 -4.27 7.59 -0.93
CA PHE A 58 -4.69 6.46 -1.76
C PHE A 58 -6.18 6.15 -1.58
N ILE A 59 -6.65 5.99 -0.33
CA ILE A 59 -8.06 5.68 -0.05
C ILE A 59 -8.98 6.81 -0.54
N LEU A 60 -8.59 8.08 -0.36
CA LEU A 60 -9.37 9.23 -0.83
C LEU A 60 -9.51 9.28 -2.35
N TRP A 61 -8.44 8.97 -3.09
CA TRP A 61 -8.49 8.82 -4.53
C TRP A 61 -9.38 7.62 -4.93
N PHE A 62 -9.12 6.47 -4.31
CA PHE A 62 -9.74 5.20 -4.63
C PHE A 62 -11.26 5.22 -4.45
N ARG A 63 -11.72 5.69 -3.29
CA ARG A 63 -13.14 5.87 -3.01
C ARG A 63 -13.80 6.81 -4.03
N ARG A 64 -13.11 7.89 -4.42
CA ARG A 64 -13.69 8.83 -5.39
C ARG A 64 -13.82 8.20 -6.78
N SER A 65 -12.80 7.50 -7.24
CA SER A 65 -12.81 6.79 -8.52
C SER A 65 -14.01 5.85 -8.58
N TYR A 66 -14.19 5.05 -7.53
CA TYR A 66 -15.31 4.12 -7.42
C TYR A 66 -16.67 4.82 -7.46
N TYR A 67 -16.81 5.91 -6.71
CA TYR A 67 -18.04 6.72 -6.75
C TYR A 67 -18.30 7.30 -8.14
N ASN A 68 -17.28 7.82 -8.83
CA ASN A 68 -17.45 8.41 -10.16
C ASN A 68 -17.98 7.39 -11.18
N ILE A 69 -17.48 6.15 -11.16
CA ILE A 69 -17.98 5.09 -12.06
C ILE A 69 -19.39 4.63 -11.66
N SER A 70 -19.70 4.58 -10.35
CA SER A 70 -21.04 4.23 -9.87
C SER A 70 -22.16 5.16 -10.31
N LEU A 71 -21.83 6.35 -10.85
CA LEU A 71 -22.81 7.27 -11.43
C LEU A 71 -23.24 6.88 -12.85
N ILE A 72 -22.43 6.07 -13.53
CA ILE A 72 -22.62 5.68 -14.94
C ILE A 72 -23.04 4.21 -15.01
N GLN A 73 -22.46 3.36 -14.17
CA GLN A 73 -22.68 1.91 -14.19
C GLN A 73 -22.96 1.37 -12.79
N GLU A 74 -23.76 0.30 -12.72
CA GLU A 74 -24.04 -0.38 -11.47
C GLU A 74 -22.79 -1.14 -10.99
N MET A 75 -22.36 -0.85 -9.77
CA MET A 75 -21.14 -1.44 -9.20
C MET A 75 -21.47 -2.64 -8.31
N ARG A 76 -20.57 -3.63 -8.28
CA ARG A 76 -20.75 -4.85 -7.49
C ARG A 76 -20.83 -4.61 -5.98
N PHE A 77 -20.18 -3.55 -5.48
CA PHE A 77 -20.09 -3.25 -4.06
C PHE A 77 -20.64 -1.86 -3.74
N ASN A 78 -21.22 -1.71 -2.55
CA ASN A 78 -21.60 -0.39 -2.04
C ASN A 78 -20.36 0.46 -1.73
N GLU A 79 -20.43 1.78 -1.95
CA GLU A 79 -19.33 2.73 -1.69
C GLU A 79 -18.73 2.56 -0.28
N ARG A 80 -19.53 2.22 0.73
CA ARG A 80 -19.07 2.02 2.12
C ARG A 80 -18.02 0.92 2.26
N TRP A 81 -18.08 -0.11 1.42
CA TRP A 81 -17.09 -1.19 1.42
C TRP A 81 -15.74 -0.77 0.87
N THR A 82 -15.67 0.33 0.09
CA THR A 82 -14.40 0.87 -0.43
C THR A 82 -13.48 1.38 0.66
N VAL A 83 -14.04 1.75 1.82
CA VAL A 83 -13.31 2.16 3.02
C VAL A 83 -13.29 1.02 4.04
N GLY A 84 -14.45 0.43 4.34
CA GLY A 84 -14.56 -0.61 5.37
C GLY A 84 -13.74 -1.87 5.07
N GLY A 85 -13.51 -2.19 3.80
CA GLY A 85 -12.69 -3.33 3.37
C GLY A 85 -11.26 -3.29 3.88
N TRP A 86 -10.69 -2.11 4.15
CA TRP A 86 -9.31 -1.94 4.59
C TRP A 86 -9.10 -2.18 6.09
N PHE A 87 -10.14 -2.02 6.90
CA PHE A 87 -10.04 -2.04 8.36
C PHE A 87 -10.36 -3.40 8.97
N ILE A 88 -10.88 -4.34 8.19
CA ILE A 88 -11.18 -5.69 8.68
C ILE A 88 -9.98 -6.59 8.36
N PRO A 89 -9.25 -7.14 9.35
CA PRO A 89 -7.94 -7.77 9.16
C PRO A 89 -7.89 -8.92 8.15
N ILE A 90 -8.97 -9.67 7.96
CA ILE A 90 -9.02 -10.76 6.98
C ILE A 90 -9.45 -10.23 5.59
N PHE A 91 -10.38 -9.27 5.58
CA PHE A 91 -10.87 -8.72 4.31
C PHE A 91 -9.93 -7.70 3.69
N ASN A 92 -9.00 -7.11 4.45
CA ASN A 92 -8.05 -6.14 3.91
C ASN A 92 -7.17 -6.75 2.80
N ALA A 93 -6.92 -8.06 2.83
CA ALA A 93 -6.16 -8.78 1.81
C ALA A 93 -6.95 -9.01 0.51
N ILE A 94 -8.28 -9.06 0.58
CA ILE A 94 -9.13 -9.55 -0.52
C ILE A 94 -10.01 -8.44 -1.09
N ARG A 95 -10.70 -7.70 -0.22
CA ARG A 95 -11.72 -6.72 -0.60
C ARG A 95 -11.15 -5.57 -1.43
N PRO A 96 -10.00 -4.97 -1.08
CA PRO A 96 -9.39 -3.94 -1.94
C PRO A 96 -9.14 -4.38 -3.37
N TYR A 97 -8.66 -5.61 -3.56
CA TYR A 97 -8.44 -6.17 -4.88
C TYR A 97 -9.75 -6.36 -5.65
N GLN A 98 -10.78 -6.94 -5.02
CA GLN A 98 -12.09 -7.11 -5.64
C GLN A 98 -12.70 -5.78 -6.10
N ILE A 99 -12.55 -4.73 -5.30
CA ILE A 99 -13.08 -3.40 -5.61
C ILE A 99 -12.26 -2.73 -6.72
N LEU A 100 -10.92 -2.88 -6.72
CA LEU A 100 -10.07 -2.40 -7.83
C LEU A 100 -10.36 -3.14 -9.14
N GLU A 101 -10.56 -4.45 -9.07
CA GLU A 101 -10.93 -5.27 -10.24
C GLU A 101 -12.28 -4.85 -10.80
N ASP A 102 -13.30 -4.75 -9.95
CA ASP A 102 -14.63 -4.24 -10.31
C ASP A 102 -14.52 -2.85 -10.94
N LEU A 103 -13.73 -1.95 -10.34
CA LEU A 103 -13.48 -0.62 -10.88
C LEU A 103 -12.89 -0.66 -12.31
N PHE A 104 -11.90 -1.52 -12.56
CA PHE A 104 -11.24 -1.63 -13.87
C PHE A 104 -12.14 -2.28 -14.92
N ILE A 105 -12.93 -3.28 -14.55
CA ILE A 105 -13.87 -3.97 -15.46
C ILE A 105 -14.95 -3.00 -15.93
N ASN A 106 -15.67 -2.36 -15.02
CA ASN A 106 -16.73 -1.39 -15.37
C ASN A 106 -16.15 -0.22 -16.20
N THR A 107 -14.97 0.27 -15.83
CA THR A 107 -14.30 1.33 -16.60
C THR A 107 -13.99 0.89 -18.04
N LYS A 108 -13.58 -0.37 -18.23
CA LYS A 108 -13.32 -0.92 -19.56
C LYS A 108 -14.61 -1.00 -20.39
N GLU A 109 -15.68 -1.51 -19.81
CA GLU A 109 -17.00 -1.62 -20.47
C GLU A 109 -17.52 -0.25 -20.91
N ILE A 110 -17.47 0.76 -20.04
CA ILE A 110 -17.83 2.15 -20.38
C ILE A 110 -17.00 2.69 -21.56
N CYS A 111 -15.71 2.36 -21.61
CA CYS A 111 -14.86 2.80 -22.71
C CYS A 111 -15.24 2.15 -24.04
N GLU A 112 -15.58 0.86 -24.03
CA GLU A 112 -16.02 0.11 -25.20
C GLU A 112 -17.37 0.65 -25.70
N GLU A 113 -18.34 0.90 -24.82
CA GLU A 113 -19.65 1.48 -25.15
C GLU A 113 -19.54 2.88 -25.77
N LYS A 114 -18.58 3.68 -25.31
CA LYS A 114 -18.33 5.04 -25.80
C LYS A 114 -17.42 5.10 -27.01
N GLY A 115 -16.90 3.98 -27.48
CA GLY A 115 -15.92 3.94 -28.58
C GLY A 115 -14.61 4.65 -28.26
N LEU A 116 -14.23 4.76 -26.98
CA LEU A 116 -12.96 5.35 -26.57
C LEU A 116 -11.84 4.37 -26.93
N ASN A 117 -10.92 4.79 -27.82
CA ASN A 117 -9.77 3.99 -28.23
C ASN A 117 -8.69 3.96 -27.14
N ILE A 118 -9.00 3.28 -26.03
CA ILE A 118 -8.07 3.02 -24.95
C ILE A 118 -7.45 1.66 -25.22
N LYS A 119 -6.12 1.60 -25.33
CA LYS A 119 -5.40 0.34 -25.46
C LYS A 119 -5.85 -0.59 -24.33
N SER A 120 -6.51 -1.70 -24.67
CA SER A 120 -7.03 -2.69 -23.69
C SER A 120 -5.94 -3.23 -22.75
N GLU A 121 -4.69 -3.21 -23.22
CA GLU A 121 -3.47 -3.45 -22.45
C GLU A 121 -3.29 -2.53 -21.22
N PHE A 122 -3.94 -1.37 -21.20
CA PHE A 122 -3.85 -0.39 -20.12
C PHE A 122 -4.67 -0.74 -18.89
N LEU A 123 -5.69 -1.61 -19.04
CA LEU A 123 -6.57 -2.09 -17.97
C LEU A 123 -6.36 -3.59 -17.72
N GLN A 124 -5.14 -4.09 -17.88
CA GLN A 124 -4.80 -5.51 -17.68
C GLN A 124 -5.04 -5.95 -16.23
N SER A 125 -5.79 -7.04 -16.05
CA SER A 125 -6.01 -7.70 -14.74
C SER A 125 -4.73 -8.14 -14.04
N LYS A 126 -3.65 -8.40 -14.78
CA LYS A 126 -2.37 -8.89 -14.23
C LYS A 126 -1.70 -7.88 -13.28
N ILE A 127 -1.79 -6.58 -13.55
CA ILE A 127 -1.16 -5.57 -12.68
C ILE A 127 -1.81 -5.54 -11.30
N LEU A 128 -3.14 -5.71 -11.26
CA LEU A 128 -3.92 -5.75 -10.03
C LEU A 128 -3.57 -7.00 -9.22
N LEU A 129 -3.37 -8.13 -9.90
CA LEU A 129 -2.93 -9.37 -9.25
C LEU A 129 -1.54 -9.24 -8.64
N TYR A 130 -0.56 -8.72 -9.38
CA TYR A 130 0.79 -8.48 -8.83
C TYR A 130 0.78 -7.51 -7.65
N TRP A 131 0.02 -6.42 -7.77
CA TRP A 131 -0.16 -5.46 -6.69
C TRP A 131 -0.77 -6.12 -5.44
N ASN A 132 -1.82 -6.93 -5.60
CA ASN A 132 -2.46 -7.61 -4.47
C ASN A 132 -1.53 -8.62 -3.81
N ILE A 133 -0.82 -9.43 -4.58
CA ILE A 133 0.19 -10.36 -4.06
C ILE A 133 1.20 -9.60 -3.22
N LEU A 134 1.81 -8.55 -3.77
CA LEU A 134 2.80 -7.74 -3.04
C LEU A 134 2.22 -7.10 -1.78
N PHE A 135 0.98 -6.62 -1.83
CA PHE A 135 0.30 -6.04 -0.67
C PHE A 135 0.05 -7.07 0.44
N VAL A 136 -0.41 -8.28 0.09
CA VAL A 136 -0.64 -9.36 1.06
C VAL A 136 0.68 -9.82 1.66
N PHE A 137 1.72 -9.96 0.83
CA PHE A 137 3.07 -10.28 1.29
C PHE A 137 3.60 -9.21 2.26
N ASP A 138 3.46 -7.92 1.92
CA ASP A 138 3.85 -6.82 2.81
C ASP A 138 3.11 -6.89 4.16
N LEU A 139 1.78 -7.03 4.15
CA LEU A 139 0.99 -7.18 5.38
C LEU A 139 1.47 -8.36 6.25
N TYR A 140 1.74 -9.51 5.62
CA TYR A 140 2.19 -10.71 6.32
C TYR A 140 3.56 -10.51 6.97
N PHE A 141 4.55 -10.02 6.22
CA PHE A 141 5.89 -9.80 6.73
C PHE A 141 5.96 -8.69 7.79
N GLN A 142 5.15 -7.63 7.66
CA GLN A 142 5.00 -6.61 8.69
C GLN A 142 4.43 -7.20 10.00
N GLY A 143 3.46 -8.11 9.89
CA GLY A 143 2.91 -8.83 11.04
C GLY A 143 3.95 -9.70 11.74
N ILE A 144 4.74 -10.45 10.97
CA ILE A 144 5.86 -11.26 11.48
C ILE A 144 6.89 -10.38 12.19
N TYR A 145 7.34 -9.30 11.55
CA TYR A 145 8.29 -8.36 12.15
C TYR A 145 7.77 -7.81 13.49
N SER A 146 6.51 -7.38 13.52
CA SER A 146 5.87 -6.83 14.72
C SER A 146 5.77 -7.87 15.85
N LEU A 147 5.49 -9.13 15.52
CA LEU A 147 5.48 -10.24 16.47
C LEU A 147 6.88 -10.48 17.05
N PHE A 148 7.91 -10.62 16.20
CA PHE A 148 9.29 -10.85 16.66
C PHE A 148 9.80 -9.73 17.55
N LYS A 149 9.54 -8.47 17.16
CA LYS A 149 9.90 -7.29 17.96
C LYS A 149 9.19 -7.27 19.32
N SER A 150 7.93 -7.72 19.36
CA SER A 150 7.17 -7.82 20.61
C SER A 150 7.70 -8.91 21.53
N ILE A 151 8.07 -10.07 20.96
CA ILE A 151 8.69 -11.18 21.71
C ILE A 151 10.04 -10.75 22.28
N GLN A 152 10.88 -10.09 21.48
CA GLN A 152 12.18 -9.56 21.94
C GLN A 152 12.00 -8.59 23.11
N LYS A 153 11.05 -7.65 23.00
CA LYS A 153 10.75 -6.69 24.07
C LYS A 153 10.23 -7.37 25.34
N PHE A 154 9.29 -8.32 25.21
CA PHE A 154 8.76 -9.07 26.34
C PHE A 154 9.84 -9.91 27.04
N GLY A 155 10.77 -10.49 26.29
CA GLY A 155 11.94 -11.19 26.84
C GLY A 155 12.80 -10.28 27.72
N SER A 156 13.03 -9.04 27.27
CA SER A 156 13.86 -8.03 27.95
C SER A 156 13.24 -7.46 29.24
N ASP A 157 11.91 -7.37 29.34
CA ASP A 157 11.23 -6.64 30.43
C ASP A 157 10.89 -7.52 31.66
N ASN A 158 10.97 -8.85 31.55
CA ASN A 158 10.51 -9.78 32.60
C ASN A 158 11.62 -10.19 33.59
N VAL A 159 11.38 -9.98 34.90
CA VAL A 159 12.34 -10.28 35.99
C VAL A 159 12.66 -11.78 36.11
N PHE A 160 11.68 -12.65 35.91
CA PHE A 160 11.86 -14.11 35.94
C PHE A 160 12.72 -14.63 34.79
N ASN A 161 12.77 -13.87 33.68
CA ASN A 161 13.65 -14.18 32.57
C ASN A 161 15.10 -13.79 32.88
N ARG A 162 15.38 -12.75 33.67
CA ARG A 162 16.77 -12.29 33.91
C ARG A 162 17.72 -13.38 34.44
N GLU A 163 17.27 -14.21 35.39
CA GLU A 163 18.10 -15.29 35.97
C GLU A 163 18.28 -16.49 35.02
N TRP A 164 17.27 -16.86 34.23
CA TRP A 164 17.34 -17.95 33.26
C TRP A 164 18.05 -17.52 31.96
N MET A 165 17.98 -16.23 31.65
CA MET A 165 18.58 -15.59 30.49
C MET A 165 20.09 -15.46 30.70
N GLU A 166 20.60 -15.02 31.85
CA GLU A 166 22.04 -14.85 32.12
C GLU A 166 22.94 -16.07 31.79
N GLN A 167 22.44 -17.30 31.87
CA GLN A 167 23.21 -18.52 31.55
C GLN A 167 23.18 -18.94 30.07
N ASN A 168 22.15 -18.55 29.31
CA ASN A 168 21.92 -18.99 27.91
C ASN A 168 21.82 -17.81 26.91
N GLU A 169 22.10 -16.58 27.36
CA GLU A 169 21.62 -15.32 26.74
C GLU A 169 22.29 -14.87 25.46
N SER A 170 23.63 -14.87 25.40
CA SER A 170 24.35 -14.10 24.38
C SER A 170 24.00 -14.59 22.98
N ILE A 171 23.98 -15.90 22.81
CA ILE A 171 23.76 -16.57 21.53
C ILE A 171 22.29 -16.42 21.09
N LEU A 172 21.32 -16.67 21.98
CA LEU A 172 19.90 -16.58 21.63
C LEU A 172 19.47 -15.13 21.35
N ASN A 173 19.93 -14.15 22.13
CA ASN A 173 19.62 -12.75 21.89
C ASN A 173 20.27 -12.22 20.61
N GLU A 174 21.50 -12.65 20.31
CA GLU A 174 22.20 -12.29 19.07
C GLU A 174 21.45 -12.85 17.84
N TYR A 175 21.04 -14.12 17.86
CA TYR A 175 20.23 -14.69 16.78
C TYR A 175 18.88 -14.00 16.62
N MET A 176 18.19 -13.69 17.72
CA MET A 176 16.91 -12.98 17.66
C MET A 176 17.05 -11.57 17.10
N ALA A 177 18.09 -10.83 17.50
CA ALA A 177 18.40 -9.51 16.95
C ALA A 177 18.69 -9.59 15.44
N GLN A 178 19.50 -10.57 15.02
CA GLN A 178 19.81 -10.80 13.62
C GLN A 178 18.55 -11.14 12.79
N ILE A 179 17.65 -11.97 13.31
CA ILE A 179 16.38 -12.31 12.63
C ILE A 179 15.51 -11.06 12.47
N VAL A 180 15.38 -10.23 13.50
CA VAL A 180 14.59 -8.99 13.45
C VAL A 180 15.14 -8.05 12.39
N GLU A 181 16.46 -7.84 12.37
CA GLU A 181 17.13 -6.97 11.40
C GLU A 181 16.96 -7.46 9.95
N GLN A 182 17.18 -8.76 9.71
CA GLN A 182 16.99 -9.35 8.38
C GLN A 182 15.53 -9.28 7.91
N THR A 183 14.58 -9.49 8.82
CA THR A 183 13.15 -9.41 8.52
C THR A 183 12.76 -7.98 8.14
N GLU A 184 13.29 -6.97 8.84
CA GLU A 184 13.06 -5.56 8.54
C GLU A 184 13.56 -5.18 7.14
N VAL A 185 14.77 -5.60 6.79
CA VAL A 185 15.34 -5.38 5.45
C VAL A 185 14.46 -6.03 4.37
N LEU A 186 14.00 -7.26 4.60
CA LEU A 186 13.13 -7.98 3.66
C LEU A 186 11.80 -7.23 3.44
N VAL A 187 11.17 -6.75 4.51
CA VAL A 187 9.96 -5.92 4.45
C VAL A 187 10.19 -4.68 3.58
N LEU A 188 11.28 -3.94 3.82
CA LEU A 188 11.59 -2.72 3.06
C LEU A 188 11.81 -3.02 1.57
N VAL A 189 12.49 -4.13 1.24
CA VAL A 189 12.74 -4.54 -0.15
C VAL A 189 11.44 -4.93 -0.86
N LEU A 190 10.54 -5.65 -0.21
CA LEU A 190 9.23 -6.04 -0.76
C LEU A 190 8.29 -4.83 -0.94
N TYR A 191 8.47 -3.78 -0.14
CA TYR A 191 7.67 -2.56 -0.21
C TYR A 191 7.95 -1.71 -1.47
N LEU A 192 9.18 -1.72 -1.98
CA LEU A 192 9.57 -0.95 -3.17
C LEU A 192 8.76 -1.30 -4.44
N PRO A 193 8.63 -2.57 -4.86
CA PRO A 193 7.79 -2.92 -5.99
C PRO A 193 6.31 -2.62 -5.72
N LEU A 194 5.83 -2.75 -4.48
CA LEU A 194 4.45 -2.38 -4.13
C LEU A 194 4.17 -0.90 -4.42
N CYS A 195 5.07 0.01 -4.03
CA CYS A 195 5.00 1.43 -4.38
C CYS A 195 4.92 1.65 -5.90
N TYR A 196 5.80 0.98 -6.65
CA TYR A 196 5.82 1.08 -8.12
C TYR A 196 4.47 0.68 -8.75
N PHE A 197 3.93 -0.48 -8.35
CA PHE A 197 2.65 -0.96 -8.88
C PHE A 197 1.48 -0.06 -8.46
N THR A 198 1.49 0.47 -7.23
CA THR A 198 0.47 1.40 -6.75
C THR A 198 0.46 2.69 -7.57
N ILE A 199 1.62 3.28 -7.84
CA ILE A 199 1.75 4.46 -8.72
C ILE A 199 1.23 4.15 -10.12
N LYS A 200 1.60 3.00 -10.66
CA LYS A 200 1.21 2.59 -12.01
C LYS A 200 -0.30 2.41 -12.12
N ILE A 201 -0.94 1.77 -11.14
CA ILE A 201 -2.41 1.63 -11.05
C ILE A 201 -3.09 3.00 -11.04
N ILE A 202 -2.69 3.90 -10.13
CA ILE A 202 -3.31 5.24 -10.02
C ILE A 202 -3.13 6.02 -11.32
N SER A 203 -1.92 6.03 -11.87
CA SER A 203 -1.57 6.78 -13.08
C SER A 203 -2.30 6.27 -14.31
N GLN A 204 -2.42 4.95 -14.46
CA GLN A 204 -3.15 4.35 -15.57
C GLN A 204 -4.63 4.68 -15.44
N TYR A 205 -5.25 4.30 -14.33
CA TYR A 205 -6.67 4.49 -14.12
C TYR A 205 -7.11 5.96 -14.29
N SER A 206 -6.38 6.90 -13.67
CA SER A 206 -6.79 8.32 -13.64
C SER A 206 -6.74 8.99 -15.01
N LYS A 207 -5.94 8.47 -15.96
CA LYS A 207 -5.95 8.96 -17.34
C LYS A 207 -7.22 8.51 -18.07
N VAL A 208 -7.64 7.26 -17.86
CA VAL A 208 -8.88 6.74 -18.45
C VAL A 208 -10.10 7.44 -17.88
N GLU A 209 -10.17 7.58 -16.55
CA GLU A 209 -11.27 8.24 -15.86
C GLU A 209 -11.50 9.68 -16.38
N GLU A 210 -10.41 10.40 -16.67
CA GLU A 210 -10.49 11.76 -17.20
C GLU A 210 -11.01 11.83 -18.65
N GLU A 211 -10.66 10.86 -19.50
CA GLU A 211 -11.21 10.75 -20.86
C GLU A 211 -12.71 10.42 -20.83
N ILE A 212 -13.13 9.50 -19.95
CA ILE A 212 -14.56 9.21 -19.72
C ILE A 212 -15.27 10.48 -19.27
N ARG A 213 -14.73 11.19 -18.28
CA ARG A 213 -15.33 12.44 -17.77
C ARG A 213 -15.50 13.49 -18.86
N LYS A 214 -14.49 13.71 -19.71
CA LYS A 214 -14.59 14.64 -20.85
C LYS A 214 -15.70 14.25 -21.82
N SER A 215 -15.85 12.95 -22.09
CA SER A 215 -16.90 12.44 -22.97
C SER A 215 -18.32 12.65 -22.40
N GLU A 216 -18.48 12.65 -21.08
CA GLU A 216 -19.75 12.96 -20.41
C GLU A 216 -20.08 14.45 -20.50
N THR A 217 -19.09 15.33 -20.32
CA THR A 217 -19.31 16.79 -20.39
C THR A 217 -19.56 17.34 -21.79
N ALA A 218 -19.26 16.54 -22.83
CA ALA A 218 -19.47 16.92 -24.23
C ALA A 218 -20.89 16.60 -24.74
N ARG A 219 -21.71 15.90 -23.94
CA ARG A 219 -23.13 15.63 -24.22
C ARG A 219 -24.01 16.68 -23.54
#